data_AF-A0A7L0BIP9-F1
#
_entry.id   AF-A0A7L0BIP9-F1
#
_cell.length_a   1.000
_cell.length_b   1.000
_cell.length_c   1.000
_cell.angle_alpha   90.00
_cell.angle_beta   90.00
_cell.angle_gamma   90.00
#
_symmetry.space_group_name_H-M   'P 1'
#
loop_
_entity.id
_entity.type
_entity.pdbx_description
1 polymer ?
#
loop_
_entity_poly.entity_id
_entity_poly.type
_entity_poly.pdbx_seq_one_letter_code
_entity_poly.pdbx_strand_id
1 'polypeptide(L)'
;PVIVMDIKDCFFSIPLSKQDCKKFAFTLPSIKQQEPAKRYQWKVLPQGMKNSPVICQQIVAQVLEPVRKQHAKALILHYMDDILIAAENEEYLNEVEGCTK
;
A
#
# COMPACT_ATOMS: atom_id res chain seq x y z
N PRO A 1 12.96 -21.62 -0.99
CA PRO A 1 12.51 -20.98 0.29
C PRO A 1 11.52 -19.85 -0.02
N VAL A 2 10.75 -19.39 0.98
CA VAL A 2 9.69 -18.38 0.80
C VAL A 2 9.74 -17.35 1.93
N ILE A 3 9.56 -16.08 1.59
CA ILE A 3 9.32 -14.98 2.53
C ILE A 3 8.03 -14.27 2.14
N VAL A 4 7.26 -13.84 3.15
CA VAL A 4 6.10 -12.97 3.00
C VAL A 4 6.41 -11.66 3.71
N MET A 5 6.25 -10.55 3.00
CA MET A 5 6.45 -9.19 3.49
C MET A 5 5.13 -8.44 3.47
N ASP A 6 4.82 -7.76 4.57
CA ASP A 6 3.69 -6.84 4.67
C ASP A 6 4.14 -5.41 4.34
N ILE A 7 3.48 -4.79 3.36
CA ILE A 7 3.64 -3.39 3.01
C ILE A 7 2.79 -2.58 3.98
N LYS A 8 3.39 -2.33 5.15
CA LYS A 8 2.75 -1.56 6.20
C LYS A 8 2.22 -0.24 5.66
N ASP A 9 0.92 0.00 5.88
CA ASP A 9 0.24 1.25 5.56
C ASP A 9 0.30 1.65 4.06
N CYS A 10 0.27 0.68 3.12
CA CYS A 10 0.32 0.97 1.66
C CYS A 10 -0.63 2.11 1.25
N PHE A 11 -1.87 2.09 1.73
CA PHE A 11 -2.87 3.12 1.38
C PHE A 11 -2.47 4.50 1.90
N PHE A 12 -1.91 4.59 3.09
CA PHE A 12 -1.53 5.88 3.68
C PHE A 12 -0.26 6.46 3.06
N SER A 13 0.56 5.63 2.42
CA SER A 13 1.73 6.07 1.67
C SER A 13 1.38 6.71 0.31
N ILE A 14 0.15 6.54 -0.18
CA ILE A 14 -0.28 7.03 -1.50
C ILE A 14 -1.04 8.35 -1.34
N PRO A 15 -0.50 9.48 -1.85
CA PRO A 15 -1.15 10.77 -1.75
C PRO A 15 -2.40 10.84 -2.63
N LEU A 16 -3.46 11.44 -2.09
CA LEU A 16 -4.67 11.72 -2.84
C LEU A 16 -4.54 13.06 -3.57
N SER A 17 -5.14 13.17 -4.76
CA SER A 17 -5.24 14.44 -5.46
C SER A 17 -5.96 15.50 -4.59
N LYS A 18 -5.42 16.72 -4.56
CA LYS A 18 -6.00 17.84 -3.77
C LYS A 18 -7.47 18.12 -4.10
N GLN A 19 -7.90 17.85 -5.33
CA GLN A 19 -9.28 18.03 -5.77
C GLN A 19 -10.21 16.95 -5.19
N ASP A 20 -9.69 15.75 -4.99
CA ASP A 20 -10.46 14.61 -4.48
C ASP A 20 -10.53 14.60 -2.95
N CYS A 21 -9.57 15.21 -2.23
CA CYS A 21 -9.60 15.29 -0.76
C CYS A 21 -10.95 15.79 -0.21
N LYS A 22 -11.56 16.78 -0.88
CA LYS A 22 -12.86 17.34 -0.47
C LYS A 22 -14.01 16.33 -0.58
N LYS A 23 -13.92 15.34 -1.48
CA LYS A 23 -14.92 14.28 -1.68
C LYS A 23 -14.88 13.26 -0.55
N PHE A 24 -13.73 13.10 0.09
CA PHE A 24 -13.52 12.20 1.23
C PHE A 24 -13.49 12.97 2.56
N ALA A 25 -14.33 14.00 2.68
CA ALA A 25 -14.51 14.70 3.94
C ALA A 25 -15.54 14.00 4.83
N PHE A 26 -15.28 13.94 6.13
CA PHE A 26 -16.18 13.37 7.13
C PHE A 26 -16.29 14.27 8.36
N THR A 27 -17.36 14.11 9.12
CA THR A 27 -17.65 14.91 10.30
C THR A 27 -17.64 14.01 11.53
N LEU A 28 -16.86 14.39 12.55
CA LEU A 28 -16.86 13.72 13.84
C LEU A 28 -17.90 14.40 14.75
N PRO A 29 -18.92 13.67 15.24
CA PRO A 29 -19.88 14.22 16.20
C PRO A 29 -19.20 14.40 17.56
N SER A 30 -19.59 15.46 18.29
CA SER A 30 -19.16 15.65 19.68
C SER A 30 -20.10 14.92 20.64
N ILE A 31 -19.56 14.54 21.80
CA ILE A 31 -20.33 13.89 22.86
C ILE A 31 -21.45 14.85 23.29
N LYS A 32 -22.71 14.43 23.13
CA LYS A 32 -23.90 15.23 23.48
C LYS A 32 -23.90 16.66 22.88
N GLN A 33 -23.30 16.87 21.70
CA GLN A 33 -23.25 18.18 21.04
C GLN A 33 -22.52 19.28 21.87
N GLN A 34 -21.61 18.90 22.77
CA GLN A 34 -20.88 19.85 23.62
C GLN A 34 -20.00 20.83 22.82
N GLU A 35 -19.53 20.43 21.63
CA GLU A 35 -18.77 21.29 20.71
C GLU A 35 -19.36 21.21 19.30
N PRO A 36 -19.17 22.23 18.45
CA PRO A 36 -19.44 22.12 17.02
C PRO A 36 -18.72 20.92 16.40
N ALA A 37 -19.41 20.18 15.55
CA ALA A 37 -18.85 18.98 14.94
C ALA A 37 -17.64 19.32 14.06
N LYS A 38 -16.53 18.61 14.25
CA LYS A 38 -15.27 18.86 13.55
C LYS A 38 -15.27 18.13 12.22
N ARG A 39 -14.90 18.83 11.13
CA ARG A 39 -14.82 18.26 9.79
C ARG A 39 -13.37 17.97 9.42
N TYR A 40 -13.11 16.74 8.98
CA TYR A 40 -11.81 16.27 8.52
C TYR A 40 -11.89 15.82 7.07
N GLN A 41 -10.75 15.70 6.41
CA GLN A 41 -10.66 15.16 5.06
C GLN A 41 -9.42 14.27 4.93
N TRP A 42 -9.53 13.21 4.15
CA TRP A 42 -8.39 12.37 3.80
C TRP A 42 -7.43 13.13 2.87
N LYS A 43 -6.13 12.98 3.13
CA LYS A 43 -5.03 13.50 2.28
C LYS A 43 -4.33 12.40 1.47
N VAL A 44 -4.59 11.15 1.84
CA VAL A 44 -4.01 9.92 1.30
C VAL A 44 -5.16 8.97 0.99
N LEU A 45 -4.90 7.82 0.35
CA LEU A 45 -5.97 6.88 0.03
C LEU A 45 -6.71 6.44 1.30
N PRO A 46 -8.04 6.63 1.36
CA PRO A 46 -8.82 6.17 2.50
C PRO A 46 -8.97 4.64 2.46
N GLN A 47 -8.90 4.04 3.64
CA GLN A 47 -9.31 2.65 3.83
C GLN A 47 -10.82 2.52 3.61
N GLY A 48 -11.24 1.41 2.98
CA GLY A 48 -12.65 1.16 2.64
C GLY A 48 -13.13 1.79 1.33
N MET A 49 -12.32 2.60 0.63
CA MET A 49 -12.64 2.98 -0.74
C MET A 49 -12.43 1.78 -1.68
N LYS A 50 -13.47 1.46 -2.47
CA LYS A 50 -13.49 0.31 -3.40
C LYS A 50 -12.26 0.21 -4.31
N ASN A 51 -11.74 1.35 -4.75
CA ASN A 51 -10.62 1.40 -5.69
C ASN A 51 -9.24 1.53 -5.01
N SER A 52 -9.17 1.74 -3.69
CA SER A 52 -7.88 1.78 -2.97
C SER A 52 -7.04 0.52 -3.19
N PRO A 53 -7.61 -0.71 -3.12
CA PRO A 53 -6.93 -1.95 -3.50
C PRO A 53 -6.19 -1.88 -4.84
N VAL A 54 -6.91 -1.47 -5.89
CA VAL A 54 -6.39 -1.46 -7.26
C VAL A 54 -5.31 -0.40 -7.43
N ILE A 55 -5.48 0.77 -6.82
CA ILE A 55 -4.49 1.85 -6.90
C ILE A 55 -3.19 1.45 -6.18
N CYS A 56 -3.27 0.87 -4.97
CA CYS A 56 -2.09 0.34 -4.26
C CYS A 56 -1.42 -0.76 -5.09
N GLN A 57 -2.20 -1.70 -5.64
CA GLN A 57 -1.68 -2.75 -6.52
C GLN A 57 -0.87 -2.19 -7.70
N GLN A 58 -1.43 -1.20 -8.41
CA GLN A 58 -0.76 -0.61 -9.57
C GLN A 58 0.52 0.13 -9.21
N ILE A 59 0.51 0.87 -8.11
CA ILE A 59 1.69 1.64 -7.66
C ILE A 59 2.80 0.70 -7.23
N VAL A 60 2.51 -0.29 -6.37
CA VAL A 60 3.50 -1.25 -5.91
C VAL A 60 4.01 -2.11 -7.07
N ALA A 61 3.15 -2.51 -8.02
CA ALA A 61 3.59 -3.23 -9.21
C ALA A 61 4.62 -2.42 -10.02
N GLN A 62 4.42 -1.10 -10.17
CA GLN A 62 5.38 -0.23 -10.84
C GLN A 62 6.72 -0.14 -10.08
N VAL A 63 6.67 -0.08 -8.76
CA VAL A 63 7.87 -0.05 -7.90
C VAL A 63 8.63 -1.38 -7.95
N LEU A 64 7.92 -2.51 -8.03
CA LEU A 64 8.52 -3.85 -8.10
C LEU A 64 9.03 -4.23 -9.51
N GLU A 65 8.63 -3.52 -10.55
CA GLU A 65 8.97 -3.82 -11.94
C GLU A 65 10.48 -3.95 -12.20
N PRO A 66 11.36 -3.06 -11.69
CA PRO A 66 12.81 -3.21 -11.85
C PRO A 66 13.35 -4.45 -11.14
N VAL A 67 12.86 -4.74 -9.93
CA VAL A 67 13.28 -5.91 -9.15
C VAL A 67 12.88 -7.20 -9.86
N ARG A 68 11.66 -7.27 -10.41
CA ARG A 68 11.19 -8.40 -11.23
C ARG A 68 12.07 -8.63 -12.46
N LYS A 69 12.53 -7.55 -13.11
CA LYS A 69 13.43 -7.65 -14.27
C LYS A 69 14.83 -8.12 -13.90
N GLN A 70 15.37 -7.62 -12.79
CA GLN A 70 16.69 -8.01 -12.31
C GLN A 70 16.72 -9.45 -11.80
N HIS A 71 15.63 -9.91 -11.16
CA HIS A 71 15.53 -11.22 -10.53
C HIS A 71 14.49 -12.12 -11.20
N ALA A 72 14.61 -12.32 -12.51
CA ALA A 72 13.65 -13.11 -13.31
C ALA A 72 13.51 -14.59 -12.88
N LYS A 73 14.45 -15.11 -12.09
CA LYS A 73 14.41 -16.47 -11.54
C LYS A 73 13.62 -16.58 -10.22
N ALA A 74 13.34 -15.46 -9.56
CA ALA A 74 12.54 -15.43 -8.35
C ALA A 74 11.05 -15.26 -8.70
N LEU A 75 10.18 -15.94 -7.95
CA LEU A 75 8.74 -15.74 -8.02
C LEU A 75 8.36 -14.62 -7.04
N ILE A 76 8.00 -13.46 -7.58
CA ILE A 76 7.51 -12.32 -6.80
C ILE A 76 6.00 -12.17 -7.06
N LEU A 77 5.19 -12.49 -6.06
CA LEU A 77 3.74 -12.28 -6.10
C LEU A 77 3.39 -11.10 -5.22
N HIS A 78 2.55 -10.21 -5.73
CA HIS A 78 2.07 -9.06 -4.98
C HIS A 78 0.54 -9.12 -4.96
N TYR A 79 -0.03 -9.10 -3.75
CA TYR A 79 -1.47 -9.07 -3.55
C TYR A 79 -1.78 -8.07 -2.44
N MET A 80 -2.44 -6.96 -2.80
CA MET A 80 -2.85 -5.94 -1.83
C MET A 80 -1.66 -5.32 -1.09
N ASP A 81 -1.54 -5.59 0.20
CA ASP A 81 -0.47 -5.21 1.10
C ASP A 81 0.58 -6.32 1.27
N ASP A 82 0.37 -7.53 0.76
CA ASP A 82 1.32 -8.64 0.89
C ASP A 82 2.18 -8.83 -0.36
N ILE A 83 3.50 -8.98 -0.15
CA ILE A 83 4.45 -9.46 -1.17
C ILE A 83 4.98 -10.82 -0.74
N LEU A 84 4.79 -11.82 -1.59
CA LEU A 84 5.41 -13.13 -1.44
C LEU A 84 6.60 -13.24 -2.41
N ILE A 85 7.76 -13.59 -1.87
CA ILE A 85 8.97 -13.88 -2.66
C ILE A 85 9.36 -15.33 -2.45
N ALA A 86 9.51 -16.07 -3.54
CA ALA A 86 10.07 -17.41 -3.52
C ALA A 86 11.29 -17.49 -4.45
N ALA A 87 12.33 -18.16 -3.97
CA ALA A 87 13.60 -18.33 -4.67
C ALA A 87 14.14 -19.76 -4.50
N GLU A 88 15.09 -20.13 -5.36
CA GLU A 88 15.69 -21.48 -5.39
C GLU A 88 16.46 -21.82 -4.11
N ASN A 89 17.18 -20.86 -3.53
CA ASN A 89 17.96 -21.02 -2.30
C ASN A 89 17.84 -19.79 -1.39
N GLU A 90 18.33 -19.88 -0.14
CA GLU A 90 18.18 -18.82 0.86
C GLU A 90 19.05 -17.59 0.58
N GLU A 91 20.26 -17.78 0.03
CA GLU A 91 21.17 -16.68 -0.30
C GLU A 91 20.56 -15.75 -1.35
N TYR A 92 20.02 -16.34 -2.43
CA TYR A 92 19.32 -15.60 -3.47
C TYR A 92 18.01 -14.98 -2.96
N LEU A 93 17.31 -15.65 -2.03
CA LEU A 93 16.10 -15.09 -1.42
C LEU A 93 16.41 -13.79 -0.64
N ASN A 94 17.47 -13.79 0.16
CA ASN A 94 17.90 -12.64 0.94
C ASN A 94 18.39 -11.48 0.06
N GLU A 95 19.03 -11.80 -1.08
CA GLU A 95 19.42 -10.79 -2.08
C GLU A 95 18.18 -10.08 -2.66
N VAL A 96 17.16 -10.84 -3.10
CA VAL A 96 15.93 -10.27 -3.65
C VAL A 96 15.18 -9.47 -2.57
N GLU A 97 15.08 -10.00 -1.35
CA GLU A 97 14.44 -9.31 -0.22
C GLU A 97 15.10 -7.94 0.04
N GLY A 98 16.43 -7.88 -0.01
CA GLY A 98 17.20 -6.65 0.17
C GLY A 98 16.93 -5.57 -0.88
N CYS A 99 16.60 -5.95 -2.11
CA CYS A 99 16.23 -5.02 -3.18
C CYS A 99 14.76 -4.56 -3.13
N THR A 100 13.91 -5.24 -2.35
CA THR A 100 12.50 -4.89 -2.14
C THR A 100 12.22 -4.03 -0.91
N LYS A 101 13.22 -3.77 -0.06
CA LYS A 101 13.14 -2.87 1.10
C LYS A 101 13.45 -1.43 0.71
#